data_AF-A0A0C2YTH5-F1
#
_entry.id   AF-A0A0C2YTH5-F1
#
_cell.length_a   1.000
_cell.length_b   1.000
_cell.length_c   1.000
_cell.angle_alpha   90.00
_cell.angle_beta   90.00
_cell.angle_gamma   90.00
#
_symmetry.space_group_name_H-M   'P 1'
#
loop_
_entity.id
_entity.type
_entity.pdbx_description
1 polymer ?
#
loop_
_entity_poly.entity_id
_entity_poly.type
_entity_poly.pdbx_seq_one_letter_code
_entity_poly.pdbx_strand_id
1 'polypeptide(L)'
;MSAPSKTNTPAPLTGECDWARATTDELKSGLDDELEIYNAKVGECKRHRQAKKEVKEKEVRECQQREEAERRAREEAAAIWRQEEVDRRVREEHRAKEERERQEREATVHQEVAIKKATETAEKRAQGDTEERWAEAVKKVQVAEETARQREEAEASKQKSVAMKKRAREENTVAGPSGMPGPGLWTGAECKRDPENKHQRACMQCVRHKEKCKWPEVVGSVSRSRSGDVKGKRKVVAMSPRASKKKKHIKKSAMKVVDSDVEIVVKPSDVSRSGHALLQRMDRLILAVENLTEAQWYMASACAASGMAVGTLVDECNFLGFEGVGLGEEDKEEEMDTEAVDQEAVEQEVAELWKEILEPQPSDNEM
;
A
#
# COMPACT_ATOMS: atom_id res chain seq x y z
N MET A 1 67.02 -7.42 -9.80
CA MET A 1 68.40 -7.20 -9.33
C MET A 1 69.20 -8.46 -9.62
N SER A 2 69.80 -8.57 -10.81
CA SER A 2 70.68 -9.67 -11.20
C SER A 2 71.96 -9.08 -11.79
N ALA A 3 73.11 -9.54 -11.29
CA ALA A 3 74.44 -9.00 -11.57
C ALA A 3 74.93 -9.30 -13.00
N PRO A 4 75.73 -8.41 -13.61
CA PRO A 4 76.40 -8.71 -14.87
C PRO A 4 77.74 -9.42 -14.64
N SER A 5 77.90 -10.56 -15.30
CA SER A 5 79.14 -11.35 -15.33
C SER A 5 80.26 -10.59 -16.07
N LYS A 6 81.38 -10.39 -15.37
CA LYS A 6 82.68 -9.98 -15.92
C LYS A 6 83.32 -11.12 -16.73
N THR A 7 84.40 -10.78 -17.46
CA THR A 7 85.42 -11.62 -18.15
C THR A 7 85.19 -11.84 -19.65
N ASN A 8 86.15 -11.73 -20.58
CA ASN A 8 87.58 -11.34 -20.58
C ASN A 8 87.89 -10.81 -21.99
N THR A 9 88.51 -9.63 -22.11
CA THR A 9 89.04 -9.12 -23.39
C THR A 9 90.48 -9.63 -23.55
N PRO A 10 90.81 -10.43 -24.57
CA PRO A 10 92.20 -10.79 -24.86
C PRO A 10 92.94 -9.59 -25.43
N ALA A 11 94.17 -9.39 -24.96
CA ALA A 11 95.09 -8.38 -25.46
C ALA A 11 95.41 -8.63 -26.96
N PRO A 12 95.47 -7.59 -27.81
CA PRO A 12 95.92 -7.73 -29.18
C PRO A 12 97.44 -7.94 -29.20
N LEU A 13 97.87 -9.10 -29.72
CA LEU A 13 99.24 -9.34 -30.15
C LEU A 13 99.54 -8.44 -31.34
N THR A 14 100.28 -7.35 -31.10
CA THR A 14 100.91 -6.53 -32.13
C THR A 14 102.10 -7.28 -32.72
N GLY A 15 101.82 -8.19 -33.64
CA GLY A 15 102.79 -8.74 -34.58
C GLY A 15 102.78 -7.88 -35.84
N GLU A 16 103.72 -6.95 -35.91
CA GLU A 16 103.95 -6.07 -37.07
C GLU A 16 104.56 -6.92 -38.20
N CYS A 17 103.68 -7.50 -39.03
CA CYS A 17 104.08 -8.22 -40.23
C CYS A 17 104.00 -7.27 -41.44
N ASP A 18 105.16 -6.79 -41.88
CA ASP A 18 105.39 -5.97 -43.09
C ASP A 18 105.06 -6.72 -44.39
N TRP A 19 103.78 -7.02 -44.64
CA TRP A 19 103.28 -7.52 -45.93
C TRP A 19 102.68 -6.40 -46.81
N ALA A 20 102.65 -5.16 -46.31
CA ALA A 20 101.83 -4.09 -46.87
C ALA A 20 102.35 -3.42 -48.16
N ARG A 21 103.48 -3.86 -48.75
CA ARG A 21 104.04 -3.19 -49.94
C ARG A 21 104.12 -4.02 -51.21
N ALA A 22 103.90 -5.34 -51.16
CA ALA A 22 104.04 -6.21 -52.33
C ALA A 22 102.73 -6.46 -53.10
N THR A 23 101.56 -6.19 -52.53
CA THR A 23 100.25 -6.50 -53.14
C THR A 23 99.53 -5.30 -53.75
N THR A 24 100.06 -4.08 -53.60
CA THR A 24 99.32 -2.84 -53.91
C THR A 24 99.13 -2.53 -55.40
N ASP A 25 99.89 -3.14 -56.31
CA ASP A 25 99.80 -2.85 -57.75
C ASP A 25 99.11 -3.94 -58.60
N GLU A 26 99.06 -5.21 -58.16
CA GLU A 26 98.23 -6.24 -58.81
C GLU A 26 96.75 -6.22 -58.37
N LEU A 27 96.45 -5.64 -57.20
CA LEU A 27 95.07 -5.56 -56.70
C LEU A 27 94.22 -4.48 -57.37
N LYS A 28 94.80 -3.48 -58.04
CA LYS A 28 94.04 -2.35 -58.60
C LYS A 28 93.19 -2.70 -59.82
N SER A 29 93.56 -3.73 -60.59
CA SER A 29 92.83 -4.10 -61.82
C SER A 29 91.75 -5.18 -61.62
N GLY A 30 91.65 -5.79 -60.42
CA GLY A 30 90.58 -6.74 -60.06
C GLY A 30 89.54 -6.20 -59.07
N LEU A 31 89.74 -4.99 -58.53
CA LEU A 31 88.90 -4.41 -57.48
C LEU A 31 87.58 -3.80 -58.00
N ASP A 32 87.52 -3.35 -59.26
CA ASP A 32 86.31 -2.69 -59.80
C ASP A 32 85.14 -3.68 -59.96
N ASP A 33 85.38 -4.89 -60.49
CA ASP A 33 84.35 -5.92 -60.61
C ASP A 33 83.92 -6.48 -59.24
N GLU A 34 84.85 -6.57 -58.28
CA GLU A 34 84.56 -7.02 -56.91
C GLU A 34 83.72 -6.00 -56.13
N LEU A 35 83.93 -4.70 -56.39
CA LEU A 35 83.16 -3.61 -55.80
C LEU A 35 81.71 -3.59 -56.29
N GLU A 36 81.47 -3.86 -57.58
CA GLU A 36 80.11 -3.99 -58.12
C GLU A 36 79.35 -5.18 -57.51
N ILE A 37 80.00 -6.34 -57.39
CA ILE A 37 79.43 -7.53 -56.75
C ILE A 37 79.11 -7.26 -55.27
N TYR A 38 79.99 -6.56 -54.56
CA TYR A 38 79.77 -6.17 -53.18
C TYR A 38 78.56 -5.22 -53.05
N ASN A 39 78.49 -4.18 -53.88
CA ASN A 39 77.38 -3.21 -53.88
C ASN A 39 76.04 -3.88 -54.21
N ALA A 40 76.01 -4.83 -55.16
CA ALA A 40 74.82 -5.62 -55.47
C ALA A 40 74.34 -6.44 -54.27
N LYS A 41 75.25 -7.15 -53.59
CA LYS A 41 74.94 -7.95 -52.38
C LYS A 41 74.48 -7.07 -51.21
N VAL A 42 75.08 -5.91 -51.01
CA VAL A 42 74.65 -4.95 -49.99
C VAL A 42 73.25 -4.41 -50.32
N GLY A 43 72.97 -4.11 -51.60
CA GLY A 43 71.66 -3.70 -52.08
C GLY A 43 70.57 -4.76 -51.85
N GLU A 44 70.85 -6.03 -52.14
CA GLU A 44 69.96 -7.16 -51.83
C GLU A 44 69.72 -7.34 -50.33
N CYS A 45 70.78 -7.31 -49.51
CA CYS A 45 70.65 -7.37 -48.06
C CYS A 45 69.78 -6.23 -47.52
N LYS A 46 69.92 -5.02 -48.07
CA LYS A 46 69.10 -3.85 -47.69
C LYS A 46 67.63 -4.04 -48.09
N ARG A 47 67.36 -4.50 -49.32
CA ARG A 47 66.01 -4.83 -49.79
C ARG A 47 65.36 -5.92 -48.93
N HIS A 48 66.08 -6.99 -48.62
CA HIS A 48 65.57 -8.07 -47.76
C HIS A 48 65.27 -7.59 -46.34
N ARG A 49 66.14 -6.74 -45.74
CA ARG A 49 65.88 -6.13 -44.43
C ARG A 49 64.65 -5.24 -44.44
N GLN A 50 64.42 -4.49 -45.52
CA GLN A 50 63.24 -3.63 -45.66
C GLN A 50 61.97 -4.46 -45.80
N ALA A 51 61.94 -5.45 -46.69
CA ALA A 51 60.82 -6.37 -46.84
C ALA A 51 60.48 -7.07 -45.52
N LYS A 52 61.49 -7.52 -44.76
CA LYS A 52 61.28 -8.12 -43.44
C LYS A 52 60.68 -7.14 -42.41
N LYS A 53 61.01 -5.85 -42.49
CA LYS A 53 60.41 -4.82 -41.63
C LYS A 53 58.94 -4.60 -42.00
N GLU A 54 58.64 -4.50 -43.29
CA GLU A 54 57.28 -4.30 -43.79
C GLU A 54 56.35 -5.48 -43.44
N VAL A 55 56.84 -6.72 -43.57
CA VAL A 55 56.09 -7.91 -43.15
C VAL A 55 55.76 -7.88 -41.65
N LYS A 56 56.75 -7.52 -40.81
CA LYS A 56 56.53 -7.42 -39.35
C LYS A 56 55.55 -6.30 -38.99
N GLU A 57 55.64 -5.16 -39.65
CA GLU A 57 54.71 -4.05 -39.41
C GLU A 57 53.28 -4.43 -39.83
N LYS A 58 53.13 -5.12 -40.96
CA LYS A 58 51.83 -5.63 -41.40
C LYS A 58 51.26 -6.64 -40.40
N GLU A 59 52.07 -7.58 -39.91
CA GLU A 59 51.66 -8.55 -38.89
C GLU A 59 51.19 -7.86 -37.60
N VAL A 60 51.93 -6.84 -37.13
CA VAL A 60 51.52 -6.05 -35.94
C VAL A 60 50.19 -5.35 -36.16
N ARG A 61 49.98 -4.72 -37.33
CA ARG A 61 48.70 -4.06 -37.65
C ARG A 61 47.55 -5.05 -37.73
N GLU A 62 47.75 -6.21 -38.33
CA GLU A 62 46.72 -7.27 -38.41
C GLU A 62 46.39 -7.84 -37.01
N CYS A 63 47.40 -8.06 -36.17
CA CYS A 63 47.19 -8.46 -34.77
C CYS A 63 46.40 -7.40 -34.00
N GLN A 64 46.73 -6.12 -34.16
CA GLN A 64 46.01 -5.03 -33.51
C GLN A 64 44.55 -4.95 -33.96
N GLN A 65 44.28 -5.09 -35.27
CA GLN A 65 42.91 -5.11 -35.80
C GLN A 65 42.10 -6.31 -35.28
N ARG A 66 42.72 -7.49 -35.13
CA ARG A 66 42.07 -8.67 -34.55
C ARG A 66 41.73 -8.46 -33.08
N GLU A 67 42.65 -7.89 -32.29
CA GLU A 67 42.39 -7.60 -30.88
C GLU A 67 41.27 -6.57 -30.70
N GLU A 68 41.24 -5.53 -31.55
CA GLU A 68 40.19 -4.53 -31.52
C GLU A 68 38.83 -5.13 -31.91
N ALA A 69 38.78 -5.97 -32.95
CA ALA A 69 37.57 -6.67 -33.34
C ALA A 69 37.07 -7.62 -32.24
N GLU A 70 37.97 -8.35 -31.58
CA GLU A 70 37.63 -9.23 -30.45
C GLU A 70 37.10 -8.42 -29.26
N ARG A 71 37.72 -7.27 -28.95
CA ARG A 71 37.27 -6.37 -27.89
C ARG A 71 35.86 -5.85 -28.17
N ARG A 72 35.59 -5.39 -29.39
CA ARG A 72 34.26 -4.93 -29.81
C ARG A 72 33.22 -6.05 -29.68
N ALA A 73 33.54 -7.26 -30.15
CA ALA A 73 32.64 -8.41 -30.03
C ALA A 73 32.32 -8.75 -28.56
N ARG A 74 33.30 -8.65 -27.65
CA ARG A 74 33.07 -8.85 -26.20
C ARG A 74 32.21 -7.75 -25.59
N GLU A 75 32.42 -6.49 -25.98
CA GLU A 75 31.62 -5.36 -25.51
C GLU A 75 30.16 -5.45 -25.98
N GLU A 76 29.92 -5.84 -27.24
CA GLU A 76 28.59 -6.09 -27.78
C GLU A 76 27.91 -7.26 -27.06
N ALA A 77 28.60 -8.37 -26.85
CA ALA A 77 28.06 -9.50 -26.09
C ALA A 77 27.69 -9.11 -24.65
N ALA A 78 28.52 -8.30 -23.99
CA ALA A 78 28.23 -7.78 -22.65
C ALA A 78 27.04 -6.81 -22.64
N ALA A 79 26.85 -6.01 -23.70
CA ALA A 79 25.68 -5.15 -23.86
C ALA A 79 24.40 -5.97 -24.03
N ILE A 80 24.41 -6.98 -24.90
CA ILE A 80 23.27 -7.90 -25.13
C ILE A 80 22.89 -8.59 -23.82
N TRP A 81 23.87 -9.13 -23.09
CA TRP A 81 23.59 -9.80 -21.81
C TRP A 81 22.96 -8.86 -20.77
N ARG A 82 23.43 -7.61 -20.69
CA ARG A 82 22.82 -6.60 -19.81
C ARG A 82 21.38 -6.27 -20.22
N GLN A 83 21.10 -6.21 -21.52
CA GLN A 83 19.75 -5.98 -22.01
C GLN A 83 18.83 -7.15 -21.68
N GLU A 84 19.27 -8.39 -21.90
CA GLU A 84 18.51 -9.60 -21.57
C GLU A 84 18.20 -9.69 -20.06
N GLU A 85 19.12 -9.26 -19.21
CA GLU A 85 18.92 -9.18 -17.75
C GLU A 85 17.83 -8.17 -17.38
N VAL A 86 17.83 -7.00 -18.01
CA VAL A 86 16.78 -5.98 -17.83
C VAL A 86 15.43 -6.53 -18.29
N ASP A 87 15.37 -7.13 -19.47
CA ASP A 87 14.14 -7.73 -20.02
C ASP A 87 13.64 -8.90 -19.15
N ARG A 88 14.55 -9.67 -18.54
CA ARG A 88 14.19 -10.71 -17.58
C ARG A 88 13.56 -10.10 -16.33
N ARG A 89 14.14 -9.04 -15.77
CA ARG A 89 13.59 -8.33 -14.60
C ARG A 89 12.21 -7.76 -14.87
N VAL A 90 12.02 -7.10 -16.02
CA VAL A 90 10.70 -6.55 -16.41
C VAL A 90 9.65 -7.67 -16.49
N ARG A 91 9.99 -8.83 -17.06
CA ARG A 91 9.09 -10.00 -17.10
C ARG A 91 8.80 -10.59 -15.72
N GLU A 92 9.74 -10.56 -14.79
CA GLU A 92 9.53 -11.00 -13.41
C GLU A 92 8.63 -10.02 -12.64
N GLU A 93 8.85 -8.71 -12.79
CA GLU A 93 8.00 -7.68 -12.20
C GLU A 93 6.57 -7.74 -12.75
N HIS A 94 6.39 -7.96 -14.05
CA HIS A 94 5.08 -8.15 -14.65
C HIS A 94 4.33 -9.34 -14.03
N ARG A 95 5.00 -10.49 -13.92
CA ARG A 95 4.42 -11.69 -13.30
C ARG A 95 4.07 -11.47 -11.83
N ALA A 96 4.94 -10.78 -11.09
CA ALA A 96 4.66 -10.44 -9.69
C ALA A 96 3.46 -9.49 -9.55
N LYS A 97 3.28 -8.55 -10.50
CA LYS A 97 2.12 -7.65 -10.54
C LYS A 97 0.82 -8.42 -10.82
N GLU A 98 0.82 -9.31 -11.80
CA GLU A 98 -0.35 -10.16 -12.12
C GLU A 98 -0.73 -11.08 -10.95
N GLU A 99 0.27 -11.63 -10.25
CA GLU A 99 0.02 -12.47 -9.07
C GLU A 99 -0.60 -11.66 -7.92
N ARG A 100 -0.12 -10.43 -7.66
CA ARG A 100 -0.73 -9.53 -6.67
C ARG A 100 -2.17 -9.20 -7.04
N GLU A 101 -2.43 -8.85 -8.29
CA GLU A 101 -3.79 -8.57 -8.76
C GLU A 101 -4.71 -9.78 -8.61
N ARG A 102 -4.22 -10.99 -8.90
CA ARG A 102 -4.96 -12.23 -8.66
C ARG A 102 -5.29 -12.38 -7.16
N GLN A 103 -4.32 -12.19 -6.28
CA GLN A 103 -4.53 -12.28 -4.83
C GLN A 103 -5.54 -11.24 -4.33
N GLU A 104 -5.52 -10.02 -4.85
CA GLU A 104 -6.49 -8.97 -4.52
C GLU A 104 -7.91 -9.34 -4.99
N ARG A 105 -8.05 -9.88 -6.20
CA ARG A 105 -9.33 -10.40 -6.70
C ARG A 105 -9.84 -11.56 -5.84
N GLU A 106 -8.99 -12.51 -5.50
CA GLU A 106 -9.35 -13.62 -4.60
C GLU A 106 -9.77 -13.13 -3.21
N ALA A 107 -9.04 -12.16 -2.64
CA ALA A 107 -9.40 -11.54 -1.37
C ALA A 107 -10.75 -10.83 -1.42
N THR A 108 -11.04 -10.11 -2.51
CA THR A 108 -12.33 -9.44 -2.75
C THR A 108 -13.46 -10.46 -2.82
N VAL A 109 -13.31 -11.54 -3.59
CA VAL A 109 -14.30 -12.63 -3.67
C VAL A 109 -14.53 -13.27 -2.29
N HIS A 110 -13.47 -13.51 -1.51
CA HIS A 110 -13.61 -14.02 -0.15
C HIS A 110 -14.37 -13.07 0.77
N GLN A 111 -14.14 -11.76 0.65
CA GLN A 111 -14.86 -10.74 1.39
C GLN A 111 -16.35 -10.71 1.00
N GLU A 112 -16.67 -10.76 -0.29
CA GLU A 112 -18.06 -10.82 -0.77
C GLU A 112 -18.79 -12.06 -0.26
N VAL A 113 -18.16 -13.23 -0.29
CA VAL A 113 -18.72 -14.46 0.28
C VAL A 113 -18.96 -14.34 1.78
N ALA A 114 -18.04 -13.69 2.51
CA ALA A 114 -18.20 -13.46 3.95
C ALA A 114 -19.36 -12.51 4.25
N ILE A 115 -19.49 -11.41 3.49
CA ILE A 115 -20.61 -10.47 3.60
C ILE A 115 -21.92 -11.18 3.31
N LYS A 116 -22.02 -11.92 2.19
CA LYS A 116 -23.22 -12.66 1.81
C LYS A 116 -23.65 -13.67 2.88
N LYS A 117 -22.70 -14.38 3.49
CA LYS A 117 -22.98 -15.32 4.57
C LYS A 117 -23.48 -14.60 5.84
N ALA A 118 -22.91 -13.43 6.14
CA ALA A 118 -23.34 -12.63 7.28
C ALA A 118 -24.75 -12.07 7.07
N THR A 119 -25.08 -11.59 5.87
CA THR A 119 -26.42 -11.10 5.53
C THR A 119 -27.46 -12.22 5.56
N GLU A 120 -27.18 -13.39 4.96
CA GLU A 120 -28.06 -14.56 5.02
C GLU A 120 -28.32 -15.00 6.48
N THR A 121 -27.29 -14.96 7.33
CA THR A 121 -27.44 -15.31 8.75
C THR A 121 -28.27 -14.26 9.50
N ALA A 122 -28.13 -12.97 9.18
CA ALA A 122 -28.91 -11.90 9.77
C ALA A 122 -30.39 -11.98 9.34
N GLU A 123 -30.65 -12.29 8.06
CA GLU A 123 -31.99 -12.49 7.53
C GLU A 123 -32.70 -13.67 8.20
N LYS A 124 -32.03 -14.81 8.35
CA LYS A 124 -32.58 -15.97 9.09
C LYS A 124 -32.94 -15.65 10.54
N ARG A 125 -32.15 -14.79 11.22
CA ARG A 125 -32.49 -14.32 12.57
C ARG A 125 -33.71 -13.40 12.56
N ALA A 126 -33.77 -12.46 11.62
CA ALA A 126 -34.92 -11.56 11.49
C ALA A 126 -36.21 -12.33 11.17
N GLN A 127 -36.13 -13.38 10.35
CA GLN A 127 -37.27 -14.26 10.10
C GLN A 127 -37.69 -15.02 11.37
N GLY A 128 -36.74 -15.60 12.11
CA GLY A 128 -37.02 -16.27 13.39
C GLY A 128 -37.70 -15.33 14.40
N ASP A 129 -37.22 -14.09 14.53
CA ASP A 129 -37.80 -13.10 15.44
C ASP A 129 -39.22 -12.69 15.03
N THR A 130 -39.51 -12.62 13.73
CA THR A 130 -40.87 -12.29 13.25
C THR A 130 -41.82 -13.47 13.44
N GLU A 131 -41.40 -14.71 13.16
CA GLU A 131 -42.16 -15.92 13.43
C GLU A 131 -42.47 -16.07 14.94
N GLU A 132 -41.50 -15.79 15.82
CA GLU A 132 -41.70 -15.81 17.27
C GLU A 132 -42.73 -14.77 17.72
N ARG A 133 -42.63 -13.53 17.23
CA ARG A 133 -43.62 -12.47 17.54
C ARG A 133 -45.02 -12.81 17.05
N TRP A 134 -45.13 -13.41 15.86
CA TRP A 134 -46.42 -13.88 15.33
C TRP A 134 -47.01 -14.98 16.22
N ALA A 135 -46.20 -15.96 16.63
CA ALA A 135 -46.65 -17.02 17.54
C ALA A 135 -47.08 -16.46 18.92
N GLU A 136 -46.37 -15.47 19.45
CA GLU A 136 -46.75 -14.79 20.69
C GLU A 136 -48.06 -14.01 20.54
N ALA A 137 -48.25 -13.30 19.42
CA ALA A 137 -49.49 -12.57 19.13
C ALA A 137 -50.70 -13.51 19.02
N VAL A 138 -50.56 -14.64 18.31
CA VAL A 138 -51.61 -15.66 18.19
C VAL A 138 -51.99 -16.22 19.56
N LYS A 139 -51.00 -16.54 20.42
CA LYS A 139 -51.26 -16.98 21.80
C LYS A 139 -52.04 -15.94 22.61
N LYS A 140 -51.69 -14.65 22.49
CA LYS A 140 -52.41 -13.55 23.17
C LYS A 140 -53.86 -13.43 22.70
N VAL A 141 -54.11 -13.56 21.40
CA VAL A 141 -55.46 -13.55 20.82
C VAL A 141 -56.29 -14.73 21.35
N GLN A 142 -55.72 -15.94 21.38
CA GLN A 142 -56.40 -17.13 21.89
C GLN A 142 -56.76 -16.99 23.38
N VAL A 143 -55.84 -16.48 24.21
CA VAL A 143 -56.10 -16.21 25.63
C VAL A 143 -57.20 -15.15 25.80
N ALA A 144 -57.21 -14.10 24.99
CA ALA A 144 -58.24 -13.08 25.03
C ALA A 144 -59.63 -13.63 24.64
N GLU A 145 -59.69 -14.49 23.62
CA GLU A 145 -60.90 -15.17 23.17
C GLU A 145 -61.45 -16.11 24.26
N GLU A 146 -60.59 -16.92 24.88
CA GLU A 146 -60.99 -17.79 25.99
C GLU A 146 -61.51 -16.99 27.19
N THR A 147 -60.85 -15.86 27.50
CA THR A 147 -61.27 -14.95 28.58
C THR A 147 -62.64 -14.32 28.27
N ALA A 148 -62.88 -13.93 27.01
CA ALA A 148 -64.18 -13.40 26.57
C ALA A 148 -65.28 -14.47 26.71
N ARG A 149 -64.99 -15.72 26.32
CA ARG A 149 -65.91 -16.85 26.47
C ARG A 149 -66.28 -17.13 27.92
N GLN A 150 -65.29 -17.15 28.82
CA GLN A 150 -65.53 -17.31 30.27
C GLN A 150 -66.40 -16.18 30.83
N ARG A 151 -66.22 -14.95 30.34
CA ARG A 151 -67.05 -13.81 30.74
C ARG A 151 -68.49 -13.95 30.28
N GLU A 152 -68.72 -14.35 29.02
CA GLU A 152 -70.06 -14.62 28.50
C GLU A 152 -70.76 -15.75 29.29
N GLU A 153 -70.05 -16.83 29.59
CA GLU A 153 -70.58 -17.92 30.43
C GLU A 153 -70.94 -17.45 31.84
N ALA A 154 -70.09 -16.61 32.45
CA ALA A 154 -70.37 -16.02 33.76
C ALA A 154 -71.58 -15.07 33.72
N GLU A 155 -71.73 -14.27 32.67
CA GLU A 155 -72.88 -13.39 32.46
C GLU A 155 -74.18 -14.20 32.22
N ALA A 156 -74.12 -15.27 31.42
CA ALA A 156 -75.23 -16.20 31.23
C ALA A 156 -75.63 -16.90 32.53
N SER A 157 -74.66 -17.31 33.35
CA SER A 157 -74.88 -17.88 34.69
C SER A 157 -75.53 -16.87 35.64
N LYS A 158 -75.08 -15.60 35.63
CA LYS A 158 -75.73 -14.52 36.38
C LYS A 158 -77.19 -14.35 35.97
N GLN A 159 -77.50 -14.32 34.67
CA GLN A 159 -78.88 -14.24 34.18
C GLN A 159 -79.73 -15.43 34.65
N LYS A 160 -79.20 -16.66 34.60
CA LYS A 160 -79.87 -17.85 35.16
C LYS A 160 -80.16 -17.70 36.66
N SER A 161 -79.19 -17.22 37.44
CA SER A 161 -79.37 -17.02 38.88
C SER A 161 -80.42 -15.93 39.20
N VAL A 162 -80.48 -14.86 38.40
CA VAL A 162 -81.48 -13.79 38.55
C VAL A 162 -82.89 -14.32 38.24
N ALA A 163 -83.03 -15.15 37.20
CA ALA A 163 -84.30 -15.81 36.88
C ALA A 163 -84.75 -16.76 37.99
N MET A 164 -83.84 -17.61 38.51
CA MET A 164 -84.12 -18.47 39.67
C MET A 164 -84.49 -17.67 40.93
N LYS A 165 -83.80 -16.55 41.19
CA LYS A 165 -84.05 -15.71 42.37
C LYS A 165 -85.37 -14.96 42.27
N LYS A 166 -85.79 -14.53 41.07
CA LYS A 166 -87.15 -14.03 40.83
C LYS A 166 -88.20 -15.10 41.14
N ARG A 167 -88.00 -16.33 40.69
CA ARG A 167 -88.87 -17.48 41.01
C ARG A 167 -88.93 -17.77 42.52
N ALA A 168 -87.79 -17.76 43.20
CA ALA A 168 -87.74 -17.96 44.66
C ALA A 168 -88.36 -16.80 45.46
N ARG A 169 -88.34 -15.56 44.94
CA ARG A 169 -89.00 -14.41 45.57
C ARG A 169 -90.52 -14.46 45.42
N GLU A 170 -91.01 -14.98 44.30
CA GLU A 170 -92.43 -15.27 44.08
C GLU A 170 -92.91 -16.37 45.05
N GLU A 171 -92.12 -17.41 45.25
CA GLU A 171 -92.42 -18.51 46.18
C GLU A 171 -92.31 -18.12 47.67
N ASN A 172 -91.46 -17.14 48.04
CA ASN A 172 -91.28 -16.67 49.42
C ASN A 172 -92.27 -15.58 49.88
N THR A 173 -93.31 -15.26 49.13
CA THR A 173 -94.36 -14.30 49.58
C THR A 173 -95.19 -14.79 50.78
N VAL A 174 -94.93 -16.00 51.30
CA VAL A 174 -95.64 -16.59 52.46
C VAL A 174 -94.84 -16.55 53.78
N ALA A 175 -93.57 -16.12 53.79
CA ALA A 175 -92.77 -16.08 55.04
C ALA A 175 -92.27 -14.65 55.35
N GLY A 176 -92.82 -14.07 56.42
CA GLY A 176 -92.50 -12.72 56.90
C GLY A 176 -91.05 -12.53 57.36
N PRO A 177 -90.55 -11.28 57.36
CA PRO A 177 -89.15 -10.98 57.63
C PRO A 177 -88.85 -11.00 59.13
N SER A 178 -87.88 -11.82 59.52
CA SER A 178 -87.34 -11.87 60.88
C SER A 178 -85.85 -11.49 60.88
N GLY A 179 -85.54 -10.35 61.50
CA GLY A 179 -84.42 -10.30 62.44
C GLY A 179 -83.05 -9.85 61.94
N MET A 180 -82.73 -8.60 62.32
CA MET A 180 -81.47 -8.12 62.90
C MET A 180 -80.26 -7.74 62.00
N PRO A 181 -79.75 -6.50 62.16
CA PRO A 181 -78.39 -6.12 61.78
C PRO A 181 -77.41 -6.46 62.91
N GLY A 182 -76.31 -7.15 62.58
CA GLY A 182 -75.26 -7.55 63.51
C GLY A 182 -73.86 -7.24 62.98
N PRO A 183 -72.84 -7.17 63.86
CA PRO A 183 -71.87 -6.07 63.91
C PRO A 183 -70.55 -6.35 63.16
N GLY A 184 -69.84 -5.26 62.90
CA GLY A 184 -68.53 -5.26 62.25
C GLY A 184 -67.49 -6.14 62.94
N LEU A 185 -66.68 -6.80 62.12
CA LEU A 185 -65.46 -7.48 62.50
C LEU A 185 -64.38 -7.07 61.49
N TRP A 186 -63.64 -6.02 61.84
CA TRP A 186 -62.32 -5.77 61.27
C TRP A 186 -61.36 -6.78 61.89
N THR A 187 -61.23 -7.94 61.28
CA THR A 187 -60.15 -8.88 61.59
C THR A 187 -58.87 -8.34 60.97
N GLY A 188 -58.08 -7.63 61.79
CA GLY A 188 -56.69 -7.33 61.50
C GLY A 188 -55.93 -8.65 61.36
N ALA A 189 -55.70 -9.08 60.11
CA ALA A 189 -54.87 -10.23 59.82
C ALA A 189 -53.40 -9.83 60.04
N GLU A 190 -52.76 -10.40 61.05
CA GLU A 190 -51.31 -10.29 61.23
C GLU A 190 -50.60 -10.90 60.00
N CYS A 191 -49.91 -10.06 59.25
CA CYS A 191 -49.10 -10.47 58.13
C CYS A 191 -47.86 -11.23 58.64
N LYS A 192 -47.97 -12.56 58.78
CA LYS A 192 -46.82 -13.42 59.10
C LYS A 192 -45.81 -13.37 57.96
N ARG A 193 -44.56 -13.01 58.29
CA ARG A 193 -43.41 -13.07 57.37
C ARG A 193 -43.14 -14.53 57.01
N ASP A 194 -43.05 -14.81 55.72
CA ASP A 194 -42.51 -16.06 55.22
C ASP A 194 -40.97 -15.94 55.20
N PRO A 195 -40.21 -16.70 56.01
CA PRO A 195 -38.76 -16.49 56.17
C PRO A 195 -37.92 -16.84 54.93
N GLU A 196 -38.46 -17.56 53.94
CA GLU A 196 -37.71 -17.99 52.75
C GLU A 196 -37.68 -16.97 51.62
N ASN A 197 -38.61 -16.00 51.58
CA ASN A 197 -38.74 -15.10 50.43
C ASN A 197 -38.21 -13.69 50.71
N LYS A 198 -36.90 -13.51 50.61
CA LYS A 198 -36.20 -12.26 50.98
C LYS A 198 -36.44 -11.07 50.03
N HIS A 199 -37.16 -11.23 48.92
CA HIS A 199 -37.19 -10.20 47.85
C HIS A 199 -38.57 -9.65 47.48
N GLN A 200 -39.66 -10.07 48.14
CA GLN A 200 -40.99 -9.46 47.94
C GLN A 200 -41.36 -8.52 49.11
N ARG A 201 -41.49 -7.22 48.82
CA ARG A 201 -41.75 -6.16 49.81
C ARG A 201 -43.24 -5.95 50.14
N ALA A 202 -44.16 -6.74 49.61
CA ALA A 202 -45.58 -6.58 49.89
C ALA A 202 -46.28 -7.94 50.01
N CYS A 203 -47.05 -8.12 51.09
CA CYS A 203 -47.98 -9.22 51.23
C CYS A 203 -49.09 -9.11 50.16
N MET A 204 -49.54 -10.25 49.64
CA MET A 204 -50.60 -10.36 48.63
C MET A 204 -51.90 -9.63 49.03
N GLN A 205 -52.17 -9.47 50.34
CA GLN A 205 -53.29 -8.67 50.81
C GLN A 205 -53.02 -7.14 50.74
N CYS A 206 -51.82 -6.65 51.07
CA CYS A 206 -51.48 -5.21 50.92
C CYS A 206 -51.54 -4.78 49.43
N VAL A 207 -51.22 -5.67 48.48
CA VAL A 207 -51.28 -5.39 47.02
C VAL A 207 -52.72 -5.11 46.55
N ARG A 208 -53.72 -5.79 47.13
CA ARG A 208 -55.12 -5.67 46.68
C ARG A 208 -55.82 -4.41 47.18
N HIS A 209 -55.41 -3.85 48.32
CA HIS A 209 -56.13 -2.73 48.95
C HIS A 209 -55.47 -1.34 48.76
N LYS A 210 -54.32 -1.24 48.08
CA LYS A 210 -53.57 0.03 47.85
C LYS A 210 -53.23 0.84 49.12
N GLU A 211 -53.41 0.27 50.31
CA GLU A 211 -53.01 0.92 51.56
C GLU A 211 -51.52 0.71 51.85
N LYS A 212 -50.85 1.78 52.30
CA LYS A 212 -49.42 1.76 52.63
C LYS A 212 -49.23 1.05 53.97
N CYS A 213 -48.76 -0.20 53.95
CA CYS A 213 -48.40 -0.94 55.15
C CYS A 213 -47.25 -0.20 55.89
N LYS A 214 -47.57 0.47 57.02
CA LYS A 214 -46.61 1.20 57.88
C LYS A 214 -45.79 0.18 58.67
N TRP A 215 -44.55 -0.05 58.27
CA TRP A 215 -43.61 -0.85 59.05
C TRP A 215 -42.86 0.04 60.04
N PRO A 216 -42.60 -0.42 61.28
CA PRO A 216 -41.65 0.26 62.16
C PRO A 216 -40.25 0.16 61.54
N GLU A 217 -39.63 1.31 61.28
CA GLU A 217 -38.23 1.41 60.86
C GLU A 217 -37.33 0.83 61.95
N VAL A 218 -36.89 -0.41 61.75
CA VAL A 218 -35.79 -0.98 62.53
C VAL A 218 -34.50 -0.38 62.02
N VAL A 219 -34.01 0.61 62.77
CA VAL A 219 -32.66 1.17 62.68
C VAL A 219 -31.65 0.06 62.95
N GLY A 220 -30.72 -0.13 62.01
CA GLY A 220 -29.46 -0.81 62.24
C GLY A 220 -29.26 -2.10 61.45
N SER A 221 -28.41 -2.03 60.42
CA SER A 221 -27.14 -2.77 60.39
C SER A 221 -26.45 -2.53 59.05
N VAL A 222 -25.40 -1.72 59.12
CA VAL A 222 -24.38 -1.59 58.08
C VAL A 222 -23.63 -2.92 57.99
N SER A 223 -23.63 -3.56 56.81
CA SER A 223 -22.64 -4.59 56.48
C SER A 223 -22.19 -4.46 55.03
N ARG A 224 -21.00 -3.87 54.89
CA ARG A 224 -20.11 -3.96 53.74
C ARG A 224 -19.69 -5.41 53.53
N SER A 225 -19.86 -5.95 52.32
CA SER A 225 -19.05 -7.06 51.79
C SER A 225 -19.27 -7.12 50.27
N ARG A 226 -18.36 -6.55 49.47
CA ARG A 226 -17.12 -7.15 48.93
C ARG A 226 -17.41 -8.23 47.88
N SER A 227 -17.66 -7.73 46.67
CA SER A 227 -17.18 -8.20 45.36
C SER A 227 -16.70 -9.65 45.31
N GLY A 228 -17.55 -10.48 44.71
CA GLY A 228 -17.38 -11.92 44.56
C GLY A 228 -16.20 -12.33 43.68
N ASP A 229 -15.57 -13.39 44.17
CA ASP A 229 -14.67 -14.29 43.50
C ASP A 229 -15.51 -15.23 42.61
N VAL A 230 -15.41 -15.11 41.28
CA VAL A 230 -16.09 -16.02 40.35
C VAL A 230 -15.06 -16.84 39.60
N LYS A 231 -14.83 -18.02 40.18
CA LYS A 231 -14.15 -19.18 39.61
C LYS A 231 -14.95 -19.69 38.40
N GLY A 232 -14.56 -19.27 37.20
CA GLY A 232 -15.17 -19.71 35.94
C GLY A 232 -14.11 -20.04 34.90
N LYS A 233 -13.88 -21.35 34.68
CA LYS A 233 -13.06 -21.91 33.60
C LYS A 233 -13.41 -21.30 32.24
N ARG A 234 -12.43 -20.74 31.52
CA ARG A 234 -12.48 -20.64 30.06
C ARG A 234 -11.09 -20.79 29.41
N LYS A 235 -11.02 -21.85 28.60
CA LYS A 235 -10.13 -22.19 27.48
C LYS A 235 -9.07 -21.16 27.05
N VAL A 236 -7.82 -21.64 27.03
CA VAL A 236 -6.81 -21.60 25.96
C VAL A 236 -7.03 -20.52 24.89
N VAL A 237 -6.20 -19.48 24.92
CA VAL A 237 -5.82 -18.68 23.74
C VAL A 237 -4.31 -18.39 23.80
N ALA A 238 -3.70 -18.55 22.64
CA ALA A 238 -2.31 -18.43 22.23
C ALA A 238 -1.40 -17.45 23.00
N MET A 239 -0.20 -17.92 23.31
CA MET A 239 0.93 -17.06 23.65
C MET A 239 1.39 -16.27 22.43
N SER A 240 1.54 -14.96 22.58
CA SER A 240 2.40 -14.12 21.75
C SER A 240 3.49 -13.52 22.64
N PRO A 241 4.79 -13.80 22.41
CA PRO A 241 5.84 -13.17 23.19
C PRO A 241 6.18 -11.79 22.60
N ARG A 242 5.78 -10.72 23.29
CA ARG A 242 6.35 -9.39 23.07
C ARG A 242 7.72 -9.31 23.73
N ALA A 243 8.77 -9.40 22.90
CA ALA A 243 10.14 -9.09 23.28
C ALA A 243 10.31 -7.57 23.48
N SER A 244 10.36 -7.14 24.73
CA SER A 244 10.72 -5.78 25.12
C SER A 244 12.22 -5.55 24.93
N LYS A 245 12.56 -4.77 23.91
CA LYS A 245 13.94 -4.39 23.54
C LYS A 245 14.47 -3.37 24.58
N LYS A 246 15.33 -3.86 25.49
CA LYS A 246 16.13 -3.08 26.45
C LYS A 246 16.97 -2.03 25.70
N LYS A 247 16.74 -0.73 25.98
CA LYS A 247 17.67 0.36 25.61
C LYS A 247 18.92 0.27 26.50
N LYS A 248 20.07 -0.05 25.90
CA LYS A 248 21.39 0.07 26.55
C LYS A 248 21.80 1.54 26.57
N HIS A 249 22.00 2.07 27.76
CA HIS A 249 22.63 3.37 28.00
C HIS A 249 24.13 3.21 27.72
N ILE A 250 24.65 3.92 26.71
CA ILE A 250 26.10 3.96 26.44
C ILE A 250 26.71 4.96 27.42
N LYS A 251 27.63 4.45 28.24
CA LYS A 251 28.43 5.17 29.24
C LYS A 251 29.58 5.85 28.49
N LYS A 252 29.63 7.18 28.51
CA LYS A 252 30.76 7.97 27.97
C LYS A 252 32.01 7.64 28.78
N SER A 253 33.00 6.99 28.16
CA SER A 253 34.35 6.89 28.69
C SER A 253 35.18 8.06 28.19
N ALA A 254 35.64 8.89 29.12
CA ALA A 254 36.67 9.89 28.88
C ALA A 254 37.99 9.16 28.60
N MET A 255 38.51 9.31 27.38
CA MET A 255 39.80 8.78 26.98
C MET A 255 40.82 9.92 27.04
N LYS A 256 41.84 9.71 27.86
CA LYS A 256 42.96 10.64 28.05
C LYS A 256 43.74 10.78 26.75
N VAL A 257 44.01 12.02 26.37
CA VAL A 257 44.95 12.41 25.32
C VAL A 257 46.36 12.04 25.80
N VAL A 258 47.05 11.20 25.03
CA VAL A 258 48.49 11.00 25.11
C VAL A 258 49.06 11.61 23.85
N ASP A 259 49.92 12.61 24.03
CA ASP A 259 50.72 13.24 22.97
C ASP A 259 51.64 12.21 22.35
N SER A 260 51.57 12.08 21.03
CA SER A 260 52.55 11.34 20.24
C SER A 260 52.59 11.97 18.87
N ASP A 261 53.70 12.67 18.60
CA ASP A 261 54.06 13.23 17.31
C ASP A 261 54.00 12.15 16.22
N VAL A 262 53.03 12.28 15.31
CA VAL A 262 52.94 11.47 14.10
C VAL A 262 52.76 12.41 12.91
N GLU A 263 53.87 12.51 12.19
CA GLU A 263 54.04 12.66 10.74
C GLU A 263 52.75 12.82 9.92
N ILE A 264 52.71 13.92 9.16
CA ILE A 264 51.57 14.41 8.38
C ILE A 264 51.23 13.42 7.27
N VAL A 265 50.20 12.61 7.49
CA VAL A 265 49.36 12.03 6.43
C VAL A 265 48.15 12.94 6.29
N VAL A 266 47.99 13.56 5.13
CA VAL A 266 46.88 14.47 4.80
C VAL A 266 45.54 13.75 4.99
N LYS A 267 44.88 14.03 6.12
CA LYS A 267 43.49 13.67 6.39
C LYS A 267 42.58 14.58 5.55
N PRO A 268 41.57 14.03 4.84
CA PRO A 268 40.55 14.85 4.20
C PRO A 268 39.76 15.58 5.29
N SER A 269 39.74 16.91 5.18
CA SER A 269 39.03 17.81 6.07
C SER A 269 37.54 17.53 6.11
N ASP A 270 36.94 17.73 7.28
CA ASP A 270 35.52 17.67 7.61
C ASP A 270 34.63 18.60 6.75
N VAL A 271 34.45 18.24 5.47
CA VAL A 271 33.45 18.84 4.56
C VAL A 271 32.45 17.75 4.17
N SER A 272 31.69 17.23 5.13
CA SER A 272 30.56 16.34 4.79
C SER A 272 29.43 16.42 5.81
N ARG A 273 28.98 17.64 6.09
CA ARG A 273 27.67 17.89 6.70
C ARG A 273 26.61 18.39 5.71
N SER A 274 27.00 18.70 4.47
CA SER A 274 26.09 19.21 3.43
C SER A 274 25.45 18.10 2.57
N GLY A 275 26.07 16.92 2.45
CA GLY A 275 25.54 15.83 1.63
C GLY A 275 24.16 15.33 2.09
N HIS A 276 23.92 15.34 3.39
CA HIS A 276 22.63 14.90 3.94
C HIS A 276 21.49 15.90 3.66
N ALA A 277 21.80 17.19 3.58
CA ALA A 277 20.82 18.22 3.24
C ALA A 277 20.46 18.20 1.74
N LEU A 278 21.44 17.90 0.89
CA LEU A 278 21.23 17.75 -0.55
C LEU A 278 20.35 16.53 -0.86
N LEU A 279 20.67 15.37 -0.27
CA LEU A 279 19.85 14.16 -0.43
C LEU A 279 18.41 14.39 0.04
N GLN A 280 18.22 15.01 1.20
CA GLN A 280 16.88 15.32 1.70
C GLN A 280 16.12 16.32 0.81
N ARG A 281 16.82 17.21 0.11
CA ARG A 281 16.21 18.12 -0.87
C ARG A 281 15.83 17.39 -2.16
N MET A 282 16.65 16.44 -2.62
CA MET A 282 16.35 15.59 -3.78
C MET A 282 15.16 14.67 -3.50
N ASP A 283 15.08 14.04 -2.32
CA ASP A 283 13.94 13.20 -1.93
C ASP A 283 12.63 13.98 -1.94
N ARG A 284 12.64 15.24 -1.46
CA ARG A 284 11.47 16.13 -1.50
C ARG A 284 11.08 16.52 -2.92
N LEU A 285 12.06 16.67 -3.81
CA LEU A 285 11.83 17.06 -5.20
C LEU A 285 11.27 15.88 -6.01
N ILE A 286 11.78 14.66 -5.78
CA ILE A 286 11.23 13.42 -6.35
C ILE A 286 9.76 13.27 -5.93
N LEU A 287 9.47 13.40 -4.63
CA LEU A 287 8.10 13.29 -4.12
C LEU A 287 7.16 14.37 -4.68
N ALA A 288 7.66 15.58 -4.93
CA ALA A 288 6.89 16.65 -5.55
C ALA A 288 6.58 16.38 -7.03
N VAL A 289 7.56 15.84 -7.78
CA VAL A 289 7.36 15.45 -9.19
C VAL A 289 6.39 14.28 -9.30
N GLU A 290 6.51 13.27 -8.44
CA GLU A 290 5.56 12.14 -8.40
C GLU A 290 4.13 12.63 -8.17
N ASN A 291 3.91 13.48 -7.16
CA ASN A 291 2.60 14.08 -6.88
C ASN A 291 2.08 14.92 -8.06
N LEU A 292 2.95 15.65 -8.76
CA LEU A 292 2.57 16.44 -9.93
C LEU A 292 2.14 15.55 -11.10
N THR A 293 2.89 14.48 -11.37
CA THR A 293 2.55 13.52 -12.43
C THR A 293 1.26 12.77 -12.13
N GLU A 294 1.00 12.44 -10.86
CA GLU A 294 -0.25 11.83 -10.41
C GLU A 294 -1.43 12.80 -10.59
N ALA A 295 -1.27 14.07 -10.21
CA ALA A 295 -2.29 15.10 -10.43
C ALA A 295 -2.57 15.34 -11.93
N GLN A 296 -1.52 15.35 -12.77
CA GLN A 296 -1.65 15.47 -14.23
C GLN A 296 -2.38 14.25 -14.83
N TRP A 297 -2.10 13.05 -14.33
CA TRP A 297 -2.80 11.83 -14.74
C TRP A 297 -4.28 11.87 -14.37
N TYR A 298 -4.62 12.31 -13.15
CA TYR A 298 -6.01 12.51 -12.74
C TYR A 298 -6.73 13.56 -13.60
N MET A 299 -6.06 14.66 -13.93
CA MET A 299 -6.61 15.70 -14.80
C MET A 299 -6.85 15.17 -16.22
N ALA A 300 -5.87 14.48 -16.81
CA ALA A 300 -6.01 13.86 -18.13
C ALA A 300 -7.12 12.80 -18.15
N SER A 301 -7.23 11.98 -17.10
CA SER A 301 -8.30 11.00 -16.96
C SER A 301 -9.67 11.66 -16.82
N ALA A 302 -9.76 12.77 -16.08
CA ALA A 302 -11.00 13.54 -15.95
C ALA A 302 -11.39 14.17 -17.29
N CYS A 303 -10.44 14.72 -18.05
CA CYS A 303 -10.67 15.25 -19.39
C CYS A 303 -11.12 14.17 -20.38
N ALA A 304 -10.53 12.97 -20.32
CA ALA A 304 -10.94 11.84 -21.15
C ALA A 304 -12.36 11.36 -20.78
N ALA A 305 -12.67 11.27 -19.49
CA ALA A 305 -14.00 10.92 -19.01
C ALA A 305 -15.05 11.99 -19.39
N SER A 306 -14.71 13.28 -19.33
CA SER A 306 -15.61 14.35 -19.78
C SER A 306 -15.79 14.33 -21.31
N GLY A 307 -14.74 14.03 -22.08
CA GLY A 307 -14.85 13.87 -23.53
C GLY A 307 -15.77 12.71 -23.92
N MET A 308 -15.68 11.58 -23.21
CA MET A 308 -16.61 10.47 -23.39
C MET A 308 -18.04 10.85 -22.99
N ALA A 309 -18.22 11.57 -21.88
CA ALA A 309 -19.54 12.02 -21.42
C ALA A 309 -20.20 13.00 -22.41
N VAL A 310 -19.43 13.94 -22.97
CA VAL A 310 -19.88 14.87 -24.01
C VAL A 310 -20.21 14.11 -25.29
N GLY A 311 -19.37 13.16 -25.71
CA GLY A 311 -19.65 12.29 -26.86
C GLY A 311 -20.95 11.51 -26.70
N THR A 312 -21.17 10.90 -25.53
CA THR A 312 -22.42 10.20 -25.25
C THR A 312 -23.64 11.12 -25.22
N LEU A 313 -23.51 12.35 -24.70
CA LEU A 313 -24.61 13.33 -24.71
C LEU A 313 -24.94 13.80 -26.13
N VAL A 314 -23.92 14.01 -26.98
CA VAL A 314 -24.12 14.37 -28.40
C VAL A 314 -24.79 13.24 -29.16
N ASP A 315 -24.37 11.99 -28.96
CA ASP A 315 -25.00 10.82 -29.57
C ASP A 315 -26.44 10.62 -29.08
N GLU A 316 -26.70 10.82 -27.78
CA GLU A 316 -28.03 10.72 -27.19
C GLU A 316 -28.96 11.84 -27.69
N CYS A 317 -28.44 13.07 -27.87
CA CYS A 317 -29.16 14.17 -28.53
C CYS A 317 -29.46 13.88 -30.01
N ASN A 318 -28.56 13.22 -30.73
CA ASN A 318 -28.79 12.80 -32.12
C ASN A 318 -29.79 11.64 -32.22
N PHE A 319 -29.80 10.72 -31.24
CA PHE A 319 -30.69 9.55 -31.22
C PHE A 319 -32.13 9.92 -30.83
N LEU A 320 -32.32 10.97 -30.03
CA LEU A 320 -33.65 11.46 -29.63
C LEU A 320 -34.40 12.22 -30.74
N GLY A 321 -33.86 12.29 -31.96
CA GLY A 321 -34.63 12.73 -33.12
C GLY A 321 -35.21 14.12 -32.94
N PHE A 322 -34.39 15.11 -32.58
CA PHE A 322 -34.75 16.52 -32.71
C PHE A 322 -34.76 16.93 -34.20
N GLU A 323 -35.61 16.25 -34.96
CA GLU A 323 -35.98 16.59 -36.32
C GLU A 323 -37.12 17.61 -36.23
N GLY A 324 -36.80 18.86 -35.87
CA GLY A 324 -37.81 19.92 -35.85
C GLY A 324 -37.65 21.03 -34.83
N VAL A 325 -36.55 21.79 -34.91
CA VAL A 325 -36.68 23.25 -34.79
C VAL A 325 -36.01 23.82 -36.01
N GLY A 326 -36.82 24.11 -37.02
CA GLY A 326 -36.34 24.78 -38.22
C GLY A 326 -35.65 26.09 -37.85
N LEU A 327 -34.53 26.34 -38.52
CA LEU A 327 -33.97 27.67 -38.74
C LEU A 327 -35.08 28.56 -39.31
N GLY A 328 -35.87 29.17 -38.41
CA GLY A 328 -36.79 30.24 -38.75
C GLY A 328 -35.97 31.49 -39.01
N GLU A 329 -36.06 31.98 -40.25
CA GLU A 329 -35.62 33.30 -40.65
C GLU A 329 -36.25 34.37 -39.75
N GLU A 330 -35.51 34.86 -38.75
CA GLU A 330 -35.72 36.20 -38.21
C GLU A 330 -34.36 36.82 -37.88
N ASP A 331 -33.82 37.53 -38.87
CA ASP A 331 -33.42 38.93 -38.74
C ASP A 331 -33.25 39.43 -37.29
N LYS A 332 -31.99 39.39 -36.80
CA LYS A 332 -31.30 40.56 -36.26
C LYS A 332 -29.86 40.21 -35.94
N GLU A 333 -28.99 40.96 -36.60
CA GLU A 333 -27.60 41.25 -36.28
C GLU A 333 -27.33 41.23 -34.77
N GLU A 334 -26.74 40.15 -34.28
CA GLU A 334 -25.78 40.21 -33.20
C GLU A 334 -24.56 39.43 -33.70
N GLU A 335 -23.63 40.16 -34.31
CA GLU A 335 -22.23 39.75 -34.45
C GLU A 335 -21.73 39.43 -33.04
N MET A 336 -21.93 38.19 -32.58
CA MET A 336 -20.98 37.64 -31.64
C MET A 336 -19.72 37.40 -32.46
N ASP A 337 -18.78 38.35 -32.32
CA ASP A 337 -17.35 38.17 -32.56
C ASP A 337 -16.91 36.88 -31.85
N THR A 338 -17.12 35.74 -32.48
CA THR A 338 -16.29 34.57 -32.27
C THR A 338 -14.96 34.95 -32.89
N GLU A 339 -14.19 35.71 -32.13
CA GLU A 339 -12.78 35.98 -32.34
C GLU A 339 -12.17 34.61 -32.67
N ALA A 340 -11.94 34.38 -33.97
CA ALA A 340 -11.36 33.17 -34.46
C ALA A 340 -9.98 33.14 -33.84
N VAL A 341 -9.86 32.42 -32.72
CA VAL A 341 -8.62 32.26 -31.99
C VAL A 341 -7.66 31.65 -32.99
N ASP A 342 -6.73 32.49 -33.45
CA ASP A 342 -5.77 32.12 -34.45
C ASP A 342 -4.92 31.01 -33.84
N GLN A 343 -5.16 29.79 -34.29
CA GLN A 343 -4.51 28.58 -33.77
C GLN A 343 -2.97 28.75 -33.85
N GLU A 344 -2.49 29.52 -34.82
CA GLU A 344 -1.09 29.88 -34.99
C GLU A 344 -0.58 30.79 -33.86
N ALA A 345 -1.37 31.74 -33.37
CA ALA A 345 -1.02 32.59 -32.24
C ALA A 345 -0.91 31.78 -30.93
N VAL A 346 -1.79 30.80 -30.73
CA VAL A 346 -1.73 29.90 -29.56
C VAL A 346 -0.49 29.00 -29.62
N GLU A 347 -0.17 28.45 -30.79
CA GLU A 347 1.05 27.66 -30.97
C GLU A 347 2.32 28.50 -30.77
N GLN A 348 2.28 29.78 -31.17
CA GLN A 348 3.40 30.71 -30.98
C GLN A 348 3.60 31.09 -29.51
N GLU A 349 2.54 31.36 -28.75
CA GLU A 349 2.63 31.60 -27.30
C GLU A 349 3.17 30.37 -26.56
N VAL A 350 2.71 29.17 -26.93
CA VAL A 350 3.23 27.93 -26.32
C VAL A 350 4.71 27.74 -26.66
N ALA A 351 5.14 28.08 -27.88
CA ALA A 351 6.55 28.01 -28.27
C ALA A 351 7.43 29.02 -27.51
N GLU A 352 6.96 30.24 -27.29
CA GLU A 352 7.66 31.23 -26.44
C GLU A 352 7.78 30.77 -24.99
N LEU A 353 6.70 30.23 -24.43
CA LEU A 353 6.67 29.76 -23.04
C LEU A 353 7.62 28.56 -22.83
N TRP A 354 7.72 27.68 -23.82
CA TRP A 354 8.72 26.60 -23.81
C TRP A 354 10.16 27.12 -23.91
N LYS A 355 10.39 28.21 -24.65
CA LYS A 355 11.70 28.84 -24.79
C LYS A 355 12.14 29.49 -23.47
N GLU A 356 11.23 30.14 -22.76
CA GLU A 356 11.49 30.74 -21.44
C GLU A 356 11.80 29.68 -20.37
N ILE A 357 11.17 28.50 -20.44
CA ILE A 357 11.44 27.38 -19.51
C ILE A 357 12.78 26.71 -19.82
N LEU A 358 13.17 26.61 -21.09
CA LEU A 358 14.37 25.89 -21.52
C LEU A 358 15.64 26.74 -21.58
N GLU A 359 15.54 28.08 -21.60
CA GLU A 359 16.68 28.98 -21.44
C GLU A 359 16.78 29.43 -19.97
N PRO A 360 17.70 28.87 -19.17
CA PRO A 360 17.94 29.36 -17.81
C PRO A 360 18.40 30.81 -17.89
N GLN A 361 17.71 31.72 -17.18
CA GLN A 361 18.18 33.09 -17.03
C GLN A 361 19.67 33.08 -16.64
N PRO A 362 20.53 33.84 -17.35
CA PRO A 362 21.92 33.99 -16.93
C PRO A 362 21.92 34.56 -15.51
N SER A 363 22.45 33.80 -14.57
CA SER A 363 22.54 34.23 -13.18
C SER A 363 23.46 35.44 -13.09
N ASP A 364 22.93 36.58 -12.62
CA ASP A 364 23.64 37.85 -12.33
C ASP A 364 24.68 37.72 -11.19
N ASN A 365 25.57 36.73 -11.25
CA ASN A 365 26.60 36.46 -10.25
C ASN A 365 28.03 36.52 -10.84
N GLU A 366 28.26 37.43 -11.79
CA GLU A 366 29.60 37.95 -12.08
C GLU A 366 29.57 39.49 -12.09
N MET A 367 29.67 40.07 -10.88
CA MET A 367 30.32 41.36 -10.64
C MET A 367 31.19 41.28 -9.39
#